data_AF-A0A3N0ELW1-F1
#
_entry.id   AF-A0A3N0ELW1-F1
#
_cell.length_a   1.000
_cell.length_b   1.000
_cell.length_c   1.000
_cell.angle_alpha   90.00
_cell.angle_beta   90.00
_cell.angle_gamma   90.00
#
_symmetry.space_group_name_H-M   'P 1'
#
loop_
_entity.id
_entity.type
_entity.pdbx_description
1 polymer ?
#
loop_
_entity_poly.entity_id
_entity_poly.type
_entity_poly.pdbx_seq_one_letter_code
_entity_poly.pdbx_strand_id
1 'polypeptide(L)' 'MKDLNKFGVRELECSELYEINGGIALGDAITLLNGILNIVLGYMNAAVKAVEDYINSFLEGITA' A
#
# COMPACT_ATOMS: atom_id res chain seq x y z
N MET A 1 31.33 26.21 18.12
CA MET A 1 31.09 25.16 17.10
C MET A 1 32.44 24.66 16.62
N LYS A 2 32.59 23.35 16.36
CA LYS A 2 33.82 22.79 15.80
C LYS A 2 33.87 23.10 14.30
N ASP A 3 35.06 23.39 13.76
CA ASP A 3 35.28 23.62 12.34
C ASP A 3 35.13 22.31 11.56
N LEU A 4 34.11 22.24 10.70
CA LEU A 4 33.73 21.04 9.93
C LEU A 4 34.59 20.84 8.68
N ASN A 5 35.34 21.85 8.22
CA ASN A 5 36.16 21.76 7.00
C ASN A 5 37.25 20.68 7.10
N LYS A 6 37.64 20.30 8.31
CA LYS A 6 38.64 19.24 8.58
C LYS A 6 38.08 17.82 8.50
N PHE A 7 36.77 17.66 8.34
CA PHE A 7 36.08 16.37 8.36
C PHE A 7 35.49 15.98 7.00
N GLY A 8 35.78 16.73 5.93
CA GLY A 8 35.29 16.43 4.58
C GLY A 8 33.76 16.47 4.45
N VAL A 9 33.09 17.18 5.36
CA VAL A 9 31.63 17.27 5.40
C VAL A 9 31.18 18.24 4.32
N ARG A 10 30.29 17.79 3.43
CA ARG A 10 29.62 18.62 2.44
C ARG A 10 28.15 18.80 2.80
N GLU A 11 27.55 19.87 2.29
CA GLU A 11 26.09 19.99 2.32
C GLU A 11 25.45 18.86 1.51
N LEU A 12 24.30 18.42 2.00
CA LEU A 12 23.51 17.37 1.37
C LEU A 12 22.74 17.96 0.20
N GLU A 13 22.69 17.20 -0.89
CA GLU A 13 21.88 17.54 -2.05
C GLU A 13 20.39 17.32 -1.74
N CYS A 14 19.51 17.99 -2.49
CA CYS A 14 18.05 17.87 -2.29
C CYS A 14 17.54 16.43 -2.33
N SER A 15 18.14 15.54 -3.13
CA SER A 15 17.79 14.12 -3.20
C SER A 15 18.15 13.37 -1.91
N GLU A 16 19.28 13.69 -1.30
CA GLU A 16 19.75 13.06 -0.07
C GLU A 16 18.90 13.51 1.13
N LEU A 17 18.49 14.79 1.14
CA LEU A 17 17.52 15.30 2.10
C LEU A 17 16.14 14.67 1.94
N TYR A 18 15.72 14.38 0.70
CA TYR A 18 14.47 13.69 0.41
C TYR A 18 14.48 12.25 0.95
N GLU A 19 15.57 11.51 0.73
CA GLU A 19 15.74 10.15 1.26
C GLU A 19 15.73 10.13 2.80
N ILE A 20 16.42 11.08 3.46
CA ILE A 20 16.44 11.19 4.94
C ILE A 20 15.03 11.41 5.51
N ASN A 21 14.18 12.16 4.81
CA ASN A 21 12.80 12.42 5.21
C ASN A 21 11.84 11.27 4.86
N GLY A 22 12.36 10.08 4.54
CA GLY A 22 11.57 8.91 4.21
C GLY A 22 11.07 8.91 2.76
N GLY A 23 11.80 9.57 1.86
CA GLY A 23 11.48 9.72 0.45
C GLY A 23 11.17 8.40 -0.25
N ILE A 24 9.90 8.02 -0.27
CA ILE A 24 9.42 6.88 -1.04
C ILE A 24 9.46 7.30 -2.51
N ALA A 25 10.23 6.58 -3.32
CA ALA A 25 10.23 6.79 -4.75
C ALA A 25 8.80 6.67 -5.30
N LEU A 26 8.44 7.49 -6.29
CA LEU A 26 7.07 7.49 -6.84
C LEU A 26 6.59 6.09 -7.26
N GLY A 27 7.49 5.26 -7.81
CA GLY A 27 7.18 3.87 -8.18
C GLY A 27 6.82 2.98 -6.98
N ASP A 28 7.49 3.16 -5.85
CA ASP A 28 7.24 2.40 -4.62
C ASP A 28 5.92 2.85 -3.98
N ALA A 29 5.60 4.14 -4.03
CA ALA A 29 4.31 4.67 -3.57
C ALA A 29 3.15 4.13 -4.41
N ILE A 30 3.30 4.07 -5.73
CA ILE A 30 2.30 3.47 -6.63
C ILE A 30 2.14 1.97 -6.35
N THR A 31 3.24 1.26 -6.08
CA THR A 31 3.21 -0.17 -5.74
C THR A 31 2.43 -0.40 -4.44
N LEU A 32 2.68 0.42 -3.41
CA LEU A 32 1.96 0.34 -2.14
C LEU A 32 0.46 0.60 -2.33
N LEU A 33 0.10 1.64 -3.09
CA LEU A 33 -1.30 1.97 -3.37
C LEU A 33 -2.02 0.84 -4.12
N ASN A 34 -1.37 0.23 -5.12
CA ASN A 34 -1.92 -0.92 -5.84
C ASN A 34 -2.09 -2.13 -4.91
N GLY A 35 -1.15 -2.37 -3.98
CA GLY A 35 -1.27 -3.42 -2.97
C GLY A 35 -2.50 -3.24 -2.09
N ILE A 36 -2.73 -2.02 -1.59
CA ILE A 36 -3.90 -1.68 -0.77
C ILE A 36 -5.19 -1.89 -1.57
N LEU A 37 -5.24 -1.40 -2.81
CA LEU A 37 -6.40 -1.56 -3.68
C LEU A 37 -6.75 -3.05 -3.90
N ASN A 38 -5.75 -3.88 -4.17
CA ASN A 38 -5.95 -5.31 -4.39
C ASN A 38 -6.50 -6.02 -3.15
N ILE A 39 -6.05 -5.63 -1.94
CA ILE A 39 -6.57 -6.16 -0.69
C ILE A 39 -8.05 -5.82 -0.53
N VAL A 40 -8.41 -4.56 -0.75
CA VAL A 40 -9.81 -4.09 -0.63
C VAL A 40 -10.70 -4.81 -1.63
N LEU A 41 -10.28 -4.92 -2.90
CA LEU A 41 -11.03 -5.63 -3.93
C LEU A 41 -11.19 -7.13 -3.60
N GLY A 42 -10.16 -7.76 -3.04
CA GLY A 42 -10.22 -9.15 -2.60
C GLY A 42 -11.30 -9.38 -1.53
N TYR A 43 -11.37 -8.52 -0.51
CA TYR A 43 -12.40 -8.60 0.51
C TYR A 43 -13.80 -8.32 -0.02
N MET A 44 -13.96 -7.33 -0.91
CA MET A 44 -15.26 -7.05 -1.53
C MET A 44 -15.77 -8.25 -2.33
N ASN A 45 -14.92 -8.89 -3.13
CA ASN A 45 -15.30 -10.07 -3.90
C ASN A 45 -15.66 -11.25 -2.99
N ALA A 46 -14.93 -11.47 -1.89
CA ALA A 46 -15.25 -12.51 -0.92
C ALA A 46 -16.62 -12.27 -0.26
N ALA A 47 -16.94 -11.02 0.08
CA ALA A 47 -18.23 -10.65 0.66
C ALA A 47 -19.38 -10.85 -0.33
N VAL A 48 -19.22 -10.43 -1.59
CA VAL A 48 -20.23 -10.67 -2.64
C VAL A 48 -20.49 -12.16 -2.82
N LYS A 49 -19.41 -12.95 -2.91
CA LYS A 49 -19.53 -14.41 -3.06
C LYS A 49 -20.24 -15.07 -1.88
N ALA A 50 -19.98 -14.64 -0.66
CA ALA A 50 -20.67 -15.17 0.52
C ALA A 50 -22.18 -14.88 0.50
N VAL A 51 -22.58 -13.72 -0.03
CA VAL A 51 -24.00 -13.37 -0.22
C VAL A 51 -24.62 -14.22 -1.33
N GLU A 52 -23.93 -14.40 -2.45
CA GLU A 52 -24.38 -15.29 -3.53
C GLU A 52 -24.58 -16.73 -3.03
N ASP A 53 -23.61 -17.27 -2.29
CA ASP A 53 -23.68 -18.62 -1.72
C ASP A 53 -24.89 -18.76 -0.77
N TYR A 54 -25.13 -17.76 0.10
CA TYR A 54 -26.31 -17.74 0.97
C TYR A 54 -27.63 -17.74 0.18
N ILE A 55 -27.75 -16.90 -0.85
CA ILE A 55 -28.95 -16.82 -1.69
C ILE A 55 -29.18 -18.16 -2.40
N ASN A 56 -28.13 -18.75 -2.96
CA ASN A 56 -28.21 -20.04 -3.65
C ASN A 56 -28.67 -21.15 -2.70
N SER A 57 -28.07 -21.27 -1.51
CA SER A 57 -28.50 -22.24 -0.51
C SER A 57 -29.94 -22.03 -0.05
N PHE A 58 -30.38 -20.77 0.09
CA PHE A 58 -31.76 -20.45 0.44
C PHE A 58 -32.75 -20.89 -0.66
N LEU A 59 -32.43 -20.61 -1.93
CA LEU A 59 -33.25 -21.01 -3.07
C LEU A 59 -33.33 -22.53 -3.21
N GLU A 60 -32.21 -23.24 -3.07
CA GLU A 60 -32.17 -24.71 -3.06
C GLU A 60 -33.12 -25.29 -2.01
N GLY A 61 -33.10 -24.74 -0.79
CA GLY A 61 -33.98 -25.17 0.30
C GLY A 61 -35.47 -24.90 0.07
N ILE A 62 -35.85 -23.93 -0.78
CA ILE A 62 -37.24 -23.69 -1.18
C ILE A 62 -37.70 -24.67 -2.26
N THR A 63 -36.79 -25.09 -3.14
CA THR A 63 -37.10 -25.96 -4.28
C THR A 63 -37.06 -27.46 -3.96
N ALA A 64 -36.61 -27.83 -2.76
CA ALA A 64 -36.58 -29.20 -2.24
C ALA A 64 -37.91 -29.62 -1.60
#